data_AF-A0A494C106-F1
#
_entry.id   AF-A0A494C106-F1
#
_cell.length_a   1.000
_cell.length_b   1.000
_cell.length_c   1.000
_cell.angle_alpha   90.00
_cell.angle_beta   90.00
_cell.angle_gamma   90.00
#
_symmetry.space_group_name_H-M   'P 1'
#
loop_
_entity.id
_entity.type
_entity.pdbx_description
1 polymer ?
#
loop_
_entity_poly.entity_id
_entity_poly.type
_entity_poly.pdbx_seq_one_letter_code
_entity_poly.pdbx_strand_id
1 'polypeptide(L)'
;GPGAGPRGCREEPGPLRRREAAAEARKSHSPVKRPRKAQRLRVAYEGSDSEKGEGAEPLKVPVWEPQDWQQQLVNIRAMRNKKDAPVDHLGTEHCYDSSAPPKSKVKYIKQTSAILQQHYGGDIPASVAELVALPGVGPKMAHLAMAVAWGTVSGIAVDTHVHRIANRLRWTKKATKSPEETRAALEEWLPRELWHEINGLLVGFGQQTCLPVHPRCHACLNQALCPAAQGL
;
A
#
# COMPACT_ATOMS: atom_id res chain seq x y z
N GLY A 1 -71.25 47.64 -0.84
CA GLY A 1 -70.52 48.45 0.16
C GLY A 1 -69.08 48.60 -0.31
N PRO A 2 -68.53 49.82 -0.30
CA PRO A 2 -67.34 50.18 -1.06
C PRO A 2 -66.03 49.85 -0.33
N GLY A 3 -64.94 49.83 -1.10
CA GLY A 3 -63.82 50.70 -0.79
C GLY A 3 -62.61 50.09 -0.07
N ALA A 4 -61.46 50.33 -0.70
CA ALA A 4 -60.17 50.67 -0.10
C ALA A 4 -59.22 49.53 0.30
N GLY A 5 -58.17 49.34 -0.51
CA GLY A 5 -56.81 49.10 0.03
C GLY A 5 -56.34 50.33 0.84
N PRO A 6 -55.14 50.34 1.48
CA PRO A 6 -53.87 50.31 0.73
C PRO A 6 -52.64 49.74 1.49
N ARG A 7 -51.47 49.92 0.87
CA ARG A 7 -50.07 49.92 1.40
C ARG A 7 -49.42 48.52 1.41
N GLY A 8 -48.37 48.22 0.65
CA GLY A 8 -47.30 49.07 0.13
C GLY A 8 -46.20 49.22 1.18
N CYS A 9 -45.36 48.19 1.34
CA CYS A 9 -44.08 48.31 2.03
C CYS A 9 -42.95 48.11 1.02
N ARG A 10 -42.36 49.25 0.69
CA ARG A 10 -41.11 49.46 0.00
C ARG A 10 -40.02 49.33 1.06
N GLU A 11 -39.09 48.41 0.93
CA GLU A 11 -37.80 48.50 1.64
C GLU A 11 -36.68 48.40 0.61
N GLU A 12 -36.23 49.60 0.23
CA GLU A 12 -34.93 49.90 -0.34
C GLU A 12 -33.80 49.60 0.67
N PRO A 13 -32.54 49.45 0.22
CA PRO A 13 -31.48 48.76 0.93
C PRO A 13 -30.89 49.59 2.08
N GLY A 14 -30.86 49.00 3.27
CA GLY A 14 -30.16 49.52 4.44
C GLY A 14 -28.63 49.39 4.34
N PRO A 15 -27.87 50.30 4.97
CA PRO A 15 -26.51 50.64 4.55
C PRO A 15 -25.46 49.62 4.98
N LEU A 16 -24.58 49.28 4.02
CA LEU A 16 -23.26 48.72 4.28
C LEU A 16 -22.47 49.71 5.16
N ARG A 17 -22.48 49.48 6.48
CA ARG A 17 -21.55 50.13 7.40
C ARG A 17 -20.14 49.65 7.08
N ARG A 18 -19.47 50.44 6.25
CA ARG A 18 -18.03 50.55 6.11
C ARG A 18 -17.43 50.76 7.50
N ARG A 19 -16.86 49.71 8.09
CA ARG A 19 -15.97 49.85 9.24
C ARG A 19 -14.57 50.13 8.69
N GLU A 20 -14.22 51.40 8.70
CA GLU A 20 -12.85 51.88 8.66
C GLU A 20 -12.12 51.33 9.90
N ALA A 21 -11.07 50.54 9.67
CA ALA A 21 -10.13 50.17 10.71
C ALA A 21 -8.86 51.00 10.49
N ALA A 22 -8.65 51.94 11.42
CA ALA A 22 -7.48 52.79 11.49
C ALA A 22 -6.21 51.96 11.61
N ALA A 23 -5.23 52.34 10.80
CA ALA A 23 -3.87 51.85 10.85
C ALA A 23 -3.15 52.46 12.06
N GLU A 24 -2.57 51.61 12.92
CA GLU A 24 -1.52 52.06 13.82
C GLU A 24 -0.48 50.96 14.03
N ALA A 25 0.77 51.40 13.86
CA ALA A 25 1.95 50.59 13.63
C ALA A 25 2.31 49.68 14.81
N ARG A 26 2.52 48.39 14.55
CA ARG A 26 3.18 47.47 15.49
C ARG A 26 4.44 46.90 14.85
N LYS A 27 5.56 47.25 15.49
CA LYS A 27 6.95 46.96 15.12
C LYS A 27 7.19 45.46 14.93
N SER A 28 7.74 45.11 13.78
CA SER A 28 8.29 43.80 13.42
C SER A 28 9.41 43.40 14.40
N HIS A 29 9.24 42.26 15.07
CA HIS A 29 10.32 41.56 15.77
C HIS A 29 10.49 40.18 15.14
N SER A 30 11.48 40.08 14.26
CA SER A 30 11.95 38.82 13.68
C SER A 30 12.73 38.02 14.73
N PRO A 31 12.49 36.71 14.89
CA PRO A 31 13.33 35.88 15.75
C PRO A 31 14.67 35.61 15.06
N VAL A 32 15.74 36.14 15.66
CA VAL A 32 17.13 35.96 15.24
C VAL A 32 17.51 34.48 15.31
N LYS A 33 17.80 33.89 14.16
CA LYS A 33 18.38 32.54 14.04
C LYS A 33 19.81 32.56 14.60
N ARG A 34 20.05 31.84 15.70
CA ARG A 34 21.41 31.61 16.23
C ARG A 34 22.14 30.59 15.33
N PRO A 35 23.37 30.87 14.87
CA PRO A 35 24.11 29.95 14.02
C PRO A 35 24.61 28.77 14.88
N ARG A 36 24.17 27.54 14.56
CA ARG A 36 24.82 26.34 15.09
C ARG A 36 26.04 26.03 14.23
N LYS A 37 27.20 26.15 14.86
CA LYS A 37 28.56 25.96 14.36
C LYS A 37 28.66 24.60 13.63
N ALA A 38 28.88 24.61 12.32
CA ALA A 38 29.26 23.42 11.57
C ALA A 38 30.67 23.01 11.98
N GLN A 39 30.80 21.94 12.76
CA GLN A 39 32.11 21.39 13.09
C GLN A 39 32.59 20.55 11.92
N ARG A 40 33.45 21.15 11.11
CA ARG A 40 34.21 20.50 10.06
C ARG A 40 35.40 19.77 10.71
N LEU A 41 35.27 18.47 10.97
CA LEU A 41 36.43 17.64 11.26
C LEU A 41 37.00 17.13 9.93
N ARG A 42 38.25 17.53 9.68
CA ARG A 42 39.07 17.11 8.54
C ARG A 42 40.13 16.12 9.04
N VAL A 43 40.27 15.00 8.31
CA VAL A 43 41.53 14.27 8.02
C VAL A 43 41.99 13.38 9.22
N ALA A 44 42.39 12.12 9.04
CA ALA A 44 43.39 11.63 8.09
C ALA A 44 43.04 10.33 7.36
N TYR A 45 43.48 10.32 6.10
CA TYR A 45 43.65 9.18 5.23
C TYR A 45 45.05 8.64 5.49
N GLU A 46 45.18 7.37 5.87
CA GLU A 46 46.42 6.63 5.71
C GLU A 46 46.19 5.65 4.58
N GLY A 47 46.68 6.03 3.40
CA GLY A 47 47.00 5.06 2.37
C GLY A 47 48.33 4.41 2.73
N SER A 48 48.35 3.09 2.74
CA SER A 48 49.55 2.34 2.42
C SER A 48 49.15 1.26 1.42
N ASP A 49 49.89 1.27 0.31
CA ASP A 49 49.73 0.44 -0.86
C ASP A 49 49.93 -1.04 -0.58
N SER A 50 49.24 -1.86 -1.39
CA SER A 50 49.58 -3.23 -1.82
C SER A 50 49.82 -4.25 -0.70
N GLU A 51 48.98 -5.29 -0.57
CA GLU A 51 49.28 -6.58 -1.18
C GLU A 51 48.02 -7.47 -1.34
N LYS A 52 48.06 -8.34 -2.35
CA LYS A 52 47.03 -9.31 -2.74
C LYS A 52 46.57 -10.20 -1.57
N GLY A 53 45.27 -10.42 -1.43
CA GLY A 53 44.73 -11.47 -0.56
C GLY A 53 43.20 -11.54 -0.56
N GLU A 54 42.67 -12.46 -1.36
CA GLU A 54 41.45 -13.25 -1.20
C GLU A 54 40.11 -12.56 -0.82
N GLY A 55 39.11 -12.81 -1.66
CA GLY A 55 37.74 -12.32 -1.50
C GLY A 55 37.15 -12.67 -0.12
N ALA A 56 36.96 -11.64 0.69
CA ALA A 56 36.02 -11.70 1.80
C ALA A 56 34.60 -11.74 1.21
N GLU A 57 34.01 -12.95 1.13
CA GLU A 57 32.55 -13.10 1.07
C GLU A 57 31.95 -12.18 2.15
N PRO A 58 30.98 -11.30 1.82
CA PRO A 58 30.33 -10.49 2.83
C PRO A 58 29.73 -11.44 3.87
N LEU A 59 30.12 -11.27 5.13
CA LEU A 59 29.60 -12.02 6.28
C LEU A 59 28.06 -12.01 6.22
N LYS A 60 27.48 -13.12 5.76
CA LYS A 60 26.03 -13.29 5.62
C LYS A 60 25.44 -13.26 7.03
N VAL A 61 24.94 -12.10 7.43
CA VAL A 61 24.10 -11.97 8.62
C VAL A 61 22.95 -12.97 8.45
N PRO A 62 22.71 -13.87 9.41
CA PRO A 62 21.63 -14.84 9.28
C PRO A 62 20.31 -14.09 9.18
N VAL A 63 19.70 -14.19 8.00
CA VAL A 63 18.36 -13.66 7.74
C VAL A 63 17.39 -14.49 8.57
N TRP A 64 16.62 -13.84 9.44
CA TRP A 64 15.59 -14.53 10.21
C TRP A 64 14.53 -15.08 9.27
N GLU A 65 14.13 -16.33 9.45
CA GLU A 65 13.01 -16.94 8.72
C GLU A 65 12.02 -17.64 9.68
N PRO A 66 10.73 -17.73 9.33
CA PRO A 66 9.75 -18.43 10.16
C PRO A 66 10.00 -19.93 10.20
N GLN A 67 9.66 -20.60 11.30
CA GLN A 67 9.74 -22.07 11.35
C GLN A 67 8.77 -22.70 10.34
N ASP A 68 9.21 -23.80 9.73
CA ASP A 68 8.42 -24.62 8.79
C ASP A 68 7.87 -23.89 7.56
N TRP A 69 8.32 -22.65 7.26
CA TRP A 69 7.74 -21.82 6.20
C TRP A 69 7.79 -22.50 4.82
N GLN A 70 8.88 -23.22 4.53
CA GLN A 70 9.07 -23.95 3.27
C GLN A 70 8.04 -25.05 3.13
N GLN A 71 7.88 -25.88 4.16
CA GLN A 71 6.90 -26.96 4.17
C GLN A 71 5.48 -26.41 4.12
N GLN A 72 5.21 -25.31 4.83
CA GLN A 72 3.93 -24.64 4.79
C GLN A 72 3.58 -24.15 3.38
N LEU A 73 4.56 -23.58 2.67
CA LEU A 73 4.40 -23.14 1.29
C LEU A 73 4.17 -24.31 0.33
N VAL A 74 4.95 -25.40 0.46
CA VAL A 74 4.76 -26.64 -0.31
C VAL A 74 3.34 -27.18 -0.12
N ASN A 75 2.85 -27.22 1.12
CA ASN A 75 1.51 -27.67 1.44
C ASN A 75 0.43 -26.75 0.84
N ILE A 76 0.64 -25.44 0.85
CA ILE A 76 -0.28 -24.48 0.21
C ILE A 76 -0.33 -24.71 -1.30
N ARG A 77 0.83 -24.86 -1.95
CA ARG A 77 0.91 -25.20 -3.38
C ARG A 77 0.20 -26.50 -3.69
N ALA A 78 0.39 -27.54 -2.86
CA ALA A 78 -0.29 -28.82 -3.02
C ALA A 78 -1.82 -28.69 -2.88
N MET A 79 -2.30 -27.89 -1.91
CA MET A 79 -3.73 -27.63 -1.74
C MET A 79 -4.34 -26.84 -2.90
N ARG A 80 -3.54 -25.99 -3.56
CA ARG A 80 -3.94 -25.19 -4.72
C ARG A 80 -3.82 -25.95 -6.03
N ASN A 81 -3.01 -27.00 -6.07
CA ASN A 81 -2.86 -27.84 -7.25
C ASN A 81 -4.23 -28.42 -7.66
N LYS A 82 -4.67 -28.11 -8.88
CA LYS A 82 -5.97 -28.54 -9.46
C LYS A 82 -7.22 -28.01 -8.75
N LYS A 83 -7.10 -26.96 -7.94
CA LYS A 83 -8.25 -26.28 -7.32
C LYS A 83 -8.26 -24.82 -7.72
N ASP A 84 -8.97 -24.51 -8.78
CA ASP A 84 -9.12 -23.14 -9.22
C ASP A 84 -9.97 -22.34 -8.24
N ALA A 85 -9.51 -21.14 -7.91
CA ALA A 85 -10.15 -20.17 -7.06
C ALA A 85 -10.75 -19.07 -7.92
N PRO A 86 -11.70 -18.29 -7.38
CA PRO A 86 -12.20 -17.11 -8.08
C PRO A 86 -11.09 -16.21 -8.65
N VAL A 87 -9.96 -16.04 -7.95
CA VAL A 87 -8.82 -15.23 -8.45
C VAL A 87 -8.16 -15.77 -9.73
N ASP A 88 -8.31 -17.07 -10.05
CA ASP A 88 -7.67 -17.70 -11.21
C ASP A 88 -8.44 -17.47 -12.51
N HIS A 89 -9.76 -17.24 -12.41
CA HIS A 89 -10.64 -17.02 -13.56
C HIS A 89 -11.25 -15.62 -13.60
N LEU A 90 -11.44 -14.96 -12.46
CA LEU A 90 -11.96 -13.59 -12.40
C LEU A 90 -10.83 -12.60 -12.69
N GLY A 91 -10.31 -12.68 -13.92
CA GLY A 91 -9.42 -11.70 -14.51
C GLY A 91 -10.19 -10.50 -15.09
N THR A 92 -9.56 -9.82 -16.04
CA THR A 92 -10.11 -8.64 -16.72
C THR A 92 -11.31 -8.93 -17.62
N GLU A 93 -11.67 -10.19 -17.88
CA GLU A 93 -12.87 -10.51 -18.67
C GLU A 93 -14.18 -9.99 -18.07
N HIS A 94 -14.21 -9.73 -16.76
CA HIS A 94 -15.35 -9.13 -16.06
C HIS A 94 -14.93 -7.82 -15.37
N CYS A 95 -14.28 -6.93 -16.12
CA CYS A 95 -13.80 -5.61 -15.64
C CYS A 95 -14.87 -4.74 -14.99
N TYR A 96 -16.15 -5.00 -15.24
CA TYR A 96 -17.24 -4.20 -14.72
C TYR A 96 -18.43 -5.08 -14.30
N ASP A 97 -18.87 -4.90 -13.06
CA ASP A 97 -20.13 -5.42 -12.57
C ASP A 97 -21.18 -4.33 -12.73
N SER A 98 -22.15 -4.56 -13.62
CA SER A 98 -23.26 -3.63 -13.88
C SER A 98 -24.13 -3.39 -12.63
N SER A 99 -24.09 -4.30 -11.66
CA SER A 99 -24.85 -4.23 -10.41
C SER A 99 -24.09 -3.54 -9.26
N ALA A 100 -22.80 -3.23 -9.46
CA ALA A 100 -21.98 -2.59 -8.42
C ALA A 100 -22.29 -1.08 -8.27
N PRO A 101 -22.41 -0.56 -7.03
CA PRO A 101 -22.69 0.86 -6.80
C PRO A 101 -21.62 1.79 -7.40
N PRO A 102 -21.94 2.70 -8.35
CA PRO A 102 -20.92 3.31 -9.20
C PRO A 102 -20.30 4.63 -8.71
N LYS A 103 -20.34 4.99 -7.42
CA LYS A 103 -20.10 6.41 -7.06
C LYS A 103 -18.62 6.82 -6.96
N SER A 104 -17.74 6.02 -6.37
CA SER A 104 -16.34 6.41 -6.12
C SER A 104 -15.37 5.98 -7.23
N LYS A 105 -15.49 4.74 -7.72
CA LYS A 105 -14.58 4.19 -8.74
C LYS A 105 -14.67 4.94 -10.07
N VAL A 106 -15.89 5.29 -10.51
CA VAL A 106 -16.09 6.07 -11.76
C VAL A 106 -15.40 7.43 -11.66
N LYS A 107 -15.47 8.08 -10.48
CA LYS A 107 -14.78 9.35 -10.23
C LYS A 107 -13.27 9.17 -10.35
N TYR A 108 -12.69 8.15 -9.71
CA TYR A 108 -11.26 7.89 -9.77
C TYR A 108 -10.76 7.55 -11.17
N ILE A 109 -11.52 6.76 -11.94
CA ILE A 109 -11.17 6.44 -13.34
C ILE A 109 -11.12 7.73 -14.17
N LYS A 110 -12.17 8.56 -14.11
CA LYS A 110 -12.21 9.84 -14.85
C LYS A 110 -11.05 10.77 -14.46
N GLN A 111 -10.77 10.90 -13.17
CA GLN A 111 -9.67 11.72 -12.68
C GLN A 111 -8.31 11.17 -13.11
N THR A 112 -8.12 9.86 -13.03
CA THR A 112 -6.90 9.19 -13.47
C THR A 112 -6.68 9.42 -14.97
N SER A 113 -7.68 9.17 -15.82
CA SER A 113 -7.56 9.41 -17.27
C SER A 113 -7.19 10.86 -17.60
N ALA A 114 -7.74 11.84 -16.88
CA ALA A 114 -7.38 13.24 -17.06
C ALA A 114 -5.92 13.52 -16.66
N ILE A 115 -5.46 12.97 -15.53
CA ILE A 115 -4.07 13.09 -15.07
C ILE A 115 -3.10 12.46 -16.08
N LEU A 116 -3.43 11.27 -16.59
CA LEU A 116 -2.61 10.57 -17.59
C LEU A 116 -2.46 11.40 -18.88
N GLN A 117 -3.56 11.99 -19.37
CA GLN A 117 -3.49 12.86 -20.54
C GLN A 117 -2.67 14.14 -20.29
N GLN A 118 -2.82 14.76 -19.11
CA GLN A 118 -2.18 16.04 -18.81
C GLN A 118 -0.69 15.92 -18.47
N HIS A 119 -0.29 14.87 -17.75
CA HIS A 119 1.05 14.75 -17.15
C HIS A 119 1.89 13.62 -17.72
N TYR A 120 1.28 12.61 -18.35
CA TYR A 120 1.96 11.39 -18.80
C TYR A 120 1.78 11.12 -20.30
N GLY A 121 1.36 12.12 -21.09
CA GLY A 121 1.20 11.97 -22.55
C GLY A 121 0.13 10.96 -22.95
N GLY A 122 -0.81 10.65 -22.05
CA GLY A 122 -1.84 9.63 -22.26
C GLY A 122 -1.41 8.20 -21.90
N ASP A 123 -0.16 7.99 -21.46
CA ASP A 123 0.35 6.67 -21.06
C ASP A 123 0.34 6.48 -19.53
N ILE A 124 0.54 5.24 -19.06
CA ILE A 124 0.55 4.88 -17.64
C ILE A 124 1.99 4.99 -17.10
N PRO A 125 2.21 5.67 -15.96
CA PRO A 125 3.55 5.76 -15.37
C PRO A 125 4.09 4.40 -14.92
N ALA A 126 5.39 4.19 -15.14
CA ALA A 126 6.10 2.93 -14.91
C ALA A 126 6.85 2.90 -13.57
N SER A 127 6.34 3.56 -12.54
CA SER A 127 6.92 3.54 -11.19
C SER A 127 5.88 3.40 -10.10
N VAL A 128 6.22 2.71 -9.00
CA VAL A 128 5.30 2.51 -7.86
C VAL A 128 4.87 3.86 -7.27
N ALA A 129 5.79 4.81 -7.13
CA ALA A 129 5.51 6.11 -6.54
C ALA A 129 4.50 6.91 -7.36
N GLU A 130 4.65 6.94 -8.69
CA GLU A 130 3.73 7.63 -9.59
C GLU A 130 2.38 6.91 -9.69
N LEU A 131 2.38 5.58 -9.72
CA LEU A 131 1.14 4.79 -9.70
C LEU A 131 0.34 5.08 -8.43
N VAL A 132 0.97 5.10 -7.25
CA VAL A 132 0.31 5.43 -5.97
C VAL A 132 -0.18 6.88 -5.92
N ALA A 133 0.41 7.79 -6.71
CA ALA A 133 -0.08 9.16 -6.82
C ALA A 133 -1.41 9.25 -7.60
N LEU A 134 -1.79 8.21 -8.36
CA LEU A 134 -3.05 8.18 -9.08
C LEU A 134 -4.24 7.98 -8.12
N PRO A 135 -5.37 8.68 -8.33
CA PRO A 135 -6.55 8.56 -7.48
C PRO A 135 -7.05 7.11 -7.37
N GLY A 136 -7.18 6.62 -6.14
CA GLY A 136 -7.70 5.28 -5.86
C GLY A 136 -6.68 4.14 -6.06
N VAL A 137 -5.43 4.44 -6.39
CA VAL A 137 -4.35 3.45 -6.48
C VAL A 137 -3.57 3.42 -5.17
N GLY A 138 -3.65 2.29 -4.46
CA GLY A 138 -2.83 2.03 -3.27
C GLY A 138 -1.56 1.21 -3.59
N PRO A 139 -0.66 1.05 -2.60
CA PRO A 139 0.60 0.31 -2.79
C PRO A 139 0.42 -1.11 -3.36
N LYS A 140 -0.58 -1.87 -2.87
CA LYS A 140 -0.91 -3.20 -3.43
C LYS A 140 -1.13 -3.14 -4.94
N MET A 141 -1.98 -2.22 -5.39
CA MET A 141 -2.34 -2.09 -6.81
C MET A 141 -1.13 -1.67 -7.63
N ALA A 142 -0.30 -0.76 -7.11
CA ALA A 142 0.91 -0.34 -7.79
C ALA A 142 1.93 -1.50 -7.95
N HIS A 143 2.19 -2.28 -6.89
CA HIS A 143 3.08 -3.44 -6.99
C HIS A 143 2.55 -4.52 -7.95
N LEU A 144 1.24 -4.80 -7.91
CA LEU A 144 0.61 -5.72 -8.87
C LEU A 144 0.73 -5.21 -10.31
N ALA A 145 0.46 -3.92 -10.54
CA ALA A 145 0.57 -3.32 -11.87
C ALA A 145 2.01 -3.42 -12.40
N MET A 146 3.01 -3.06 -11.59
CA MET A 146 4.42 -3.19 -11.95
C MET A 146 4.80 -4.64 -12.32
N ALA A 147 4.33 -5.62 -11.55
CA ALA A 147 4.61 -7.02 -11.78
C ALA A 147 3.95 -7.53 -13.08
N VAL A 148 2.66 -7.23 -13.29
CA VAL A 148 1.89 -7.78 -14.42
C VAL A 148 2.15 -7.04 -15.73
N ALA A 149 2.17 -5.72 -15.72
CA ALA A 149 2.27 -4.92 -16.95
C ALA A 149 3.73 -4.66 -17.37
N TRP A 150 4.66 -4.53 -16.41
CA TRP A 150 6.08 -4.25 -16.69
C TRP A 150 7.03 -5.41 -16.36
N GLY A 151 6.51 -6.56 -15.93
CA GLY A 151 7.36 -7.70 -15.53
C GLY A 151 8.32 -7.39 -14.38
N THR A 152 8.06 -6.31 -13.62
CA THR A 152 8.99 -5.75 -12.66
C THR A 152 8.50 -6.00 -11.24
N VAL A 153 9.21 -6.85 -10.50
CA VAL A 153 8.90 -7.16 -9.10
C VAL A 153 9.47 -6.08 -8.18
N SER A 154 8.68 -5.02 -7.98
CA SER A 154 9.04 -3.85 -7.16
C SER A 154 8.78 -4.04 -5.66
N GLY A 155 7.99 -5.05 -5.28
CA GLY A 155 7.61 -5.35 -3.90
C GLY A 155 6.55 -6.43 -3.84
N ILE A 156 6.29 -6.95 -2.64
CA ILE A 156 5.22 -7.94 -2.44
C ILE A 156 3.87 -7.22 -2.40
N ALA A 157 2.96 -7.59 -3.29
CA ALA A 157 1.58 -7.13 -3.21
C ALA A 157 0.87 -7.77 -2.01
N VAL A 158 0.67 -7.01 -0.93
CA VAL A 158 -0.05 -7.50 0.25
C VAL A 158 -1.49 -7.01 0.23
N ASP A 159 -2.42 -7.94 0.42
CA ASP A 159 -3.83 -7.65 0.60
C ASP A 159 -4.39 -8.29 1.88
N THR A 160 -5.69 -8.25 2.06
CA THR A 160 -6.35 -8.81 3.25
C THR A 160 -6.17 -10.32 3.40
N HIS A 161 -5.94 -11.06 2.31
CA HIS A 161 -5.65 -12.49 2.37
C HIS A 161 -4.21 -12.71 2.80
N VAL A 162 -3.25 -12.09 2.09
CA VAL A 162 -1.81 -12.20 2.41
C VAL A 162 -1.55 -11.75 3.85
N HIS A 163 -2.07 -10.59 4.25
CA HIS A 163 -1.95 -10.05 5.59
C HIS A 163 -2.48 -11.03 6.65
N ARG A 164 -3.71 -11.53 6.49
CA ARG A 164 -4.32 -12.46 7.44
C ARG A 164 -3.56 -13.78 7.55
N ILE A 165 -3.20 -14.36 6.40
CA ILE A 165 -2.56 -15.69 6.35
C ILE A 165 -1.14 -15.61 6.89
N ALA A 166 -0.37 -14.58 6.52
CA ALA A 166 0.98 -14.37 7.04
C ALA A 166 0.97 -14.24 8.57
N ASN A 167 0.01 -13.50 9.14
CA ASN A 167 -0.13 -13.40 10.60
C ASN A 167 -0.55 -14.74 11.24
N ARG A 168 -1.48 -15.51 10.64
CA ARG A 168 -1.91 -16.83 11.15
C ARG A 168 -0.78 -17.86 11.14
N LEU A 169 0.04 -17.87 10.09
CA LEU A 169 1.20 -18.77 9.95
C LEU A 169 2.43 -18.28 10.71
N ARG A 170 2.38 -17.08 11.32
CA ARG A 170 3.52 -16.40 11.96
C ARG A 170 4.71 -16.20 11.01
N TRP A 171 4.42 -15.82 9.77
CA TRP A 171 5.40 -15.42 8.76
C TRP A 171 6.00 -14.03 9.00
N THR A 172 5.67 -13.41 10.13
CA THR A 172 6.19 -12.12 10.58
C THR A 172 6.72 -12.28 12.01
N LYS A 173 7.87 -11.64 12.32
CA LYS A 173 8.49 -11.69 13.66
C LYS A 173 7.53 -11.28 14.78
N LYS A 174 6.66 -10.31 14.47
CA LYS A 174 5.60 -9.80 15.34
C LYS A 174 4.31 -9.74 14.55
N ALA A 175 3.18 -9.84 15.25
CA ALA A 175 1.88 -9.61 14.62
C ALA A 175 1.84 -8.19 14.05
N THR A 176 1.51 -8.08 12.77
CA THR A 176 1.44 -6.82 12.03
C THR A 176 0.01 -6.29 12.04
N LYS A 177 -0.15 -4.97 12.05
CA LYS A 177 -1.47 -4.32 12.12
C LYS A 177 -1.94 -3.78 10.76
N SER A 178 -1.00 -3.55 9.85
CA SER A 178 -1.28 -3.02 8.52
C SER A 178 -0.70 -3.92 7.41
N PRO A 179 -1.29 -3.92 6.20
CA PRO A 179 -0.74 -4.63 5.04
C PRO A 179 0.70 -4.19 4.70
N GLU A 180 1.02 -2.90 4.85
CA GLU A 180 2.37 -2.39 4.59
C GLU A 180 3.40 -2.91 5.59
N GLU A 181 3.05 -3.02 6.87
CA GLU A 181 3.92 -3.67 7.86
C GLU A 181 4.16 -5.14 7.51
N THR A 182 3.14 -5.86 7.04
CA THR A 182 3.31 -7.25 6.58
C THR A 182 4.20 -7.32 5.35
N ARG A 183 4.06 -6.39 4.40
CA ARG A 183 4.90 -6.35 3.20
C ARG A 183 6.36 -6.22 3.59
N ALA A 184 6.70 -5.21 4.38
CA ALA A 184 8.07 -5.00 4.84
C ALA A 184 8.61 -6.20 5.63
N ALA A 185 7.77 -6.83 6.47
CA ALA A 185 8.17 -8.02 7.23
C ALA A 185 8.41 -9.25 6.35
N LEU A 186 7.64 -9.45 5.28
CA LEU A 186 7.85 -10.54 4.33
C LEU A 186 9.06 -10.30 3.42
N GLU A 187 9.23 -9.05 2.94
CA GLU A 187 10.36 -8.66 2.09
C GLU A 187 11.72 -8.79 2.80
N GLU A 188 11.75 -8.77 4.14
CA GLU A 188 12.97 -8.93 4.93
C GLU A 188 13.61 -10.32 4.78
N TRP A 189 12.82 -11.37 4.51
CA TRP A 189 13.30 -12.75 4.56
C TRP A 189 12.84 -13.66 3.42
N LEU A 190 11.69 -13.37 2.80
CA LEU A 190 11.16 -14.21 1.74
C LEU A 190 12.03 -14.09 0.48
N PRO A 191 12.50 -15.21 -0.11
CA PRO A 191 13.27 -15.19 -1.35
C PRO A 191 12.56 -14.41 -2.46
N ARG A 192 13.32 -13.56 -3.17
CA ARG A 192 12.76 -12.58 -4.10
C ARG A 192 12.02 -13.21 -5.28
N GLU A 193 12.40 -14.44 -5.62
CA GLU A 193 11.78 -15.26 -6.67
C GLU A 193 10.32 -15.60 -6.34
N LEU A 194 9.97 -15.63 -5.05
CA LEU A 194 8.62 -15.96 -4.58
C LEU A 194 7.69 -14.74 -4.52
N TRP A 195 8.21 -13.51 -4.60
CA TRP A 195 7.43 -12.29 -4.40
C TRP A 195 6.31 -12.11 -5.42
N HIS A 196 6.53 -12.58 -6.65
CA HIS A 196 5.51 -12.56 -7.71
C HIS A 196 4.39 -13.57 -7.45
N GLU A 197 4.71 -14.78 -6.99
CA GLU A 197 3.74 -15.87 -6.81
C GLU A 197 2.89 -15.71 -5.54
N ILE A 198 3.48 -15.14 -4.48
CA ILE A 198 2.93 -15.26 -3.12
C ILE A 198 1.53 -14.64 -2.99
N ASN A 199 1.24 -13.53 -3.68
CA ASN A 199 -0.07 -12.89 -3.61
C ASN A 199 -1.15 -13.83 -4.17
N GLY A 200 -1.03 -14.25 -5.43
CA GLY A 200 -2.03 -15.10 -6.09
C GLY A 200 -2.23 -16.42 -5.37
N LEU A 201 -1.14 -17.05 -4.90
CA LEU A 201 -1.19 -18.29 -4.16
C LEU A 201 -1.99 -18.15 -2.84
N LEU A 202 -1.68 -17.14 -2.04
CA LEU A 202 -2.34 -16.92 -0.75
C LEU A 202 -3.76 -16.39 -0.89
N VAL A 203 -4.06 -15.60 -1.92
CA VAL A 203 -5.44 -15.16 -2.22
C VAL A 203 -6.31 -16.38 -2.49
N GLY A 204 -5.91 -17.25 -3.42
CA GLY A 204 -6.68 -18.47 -3.72
C GLY A 204 -6.80 -19.41 -2.53
N PHE A 205 -5.71 -19.61 -1.79
CA PHE A 205 -5.74 -20.40 -0.54
C PHE A 205 -6.67 -19.80 0.51
N GLY A 206 -6.69 -18.48 0.63
CA GLY A 206 -7.57 -17.75 1.56
C GLY A 206 -9.03 -17.70 1.14
N GLN A 207 -9.34 -17.90 -0.15
CA GLN A 207 -10.70 -18.00 -0.69
C GLN A 207 -11.28 -19.41 -0.53
N GLN A 208 -10.44 -20.46 -0.52
CA GLN A 208 -10.89 -21.85 -0.49
C GLN A 208 -10.74 -22.56 0.86
N THR A 209 -9.65 -22.30 1.59
CA THR A 209 -9.26 -23.05 2.79
C THR A 209 -9.10 -22.15 4.01
N CYS A 210 -8.21 -21.15 3.95
CA CYS A 210 -7.93 -20.26 5.09
C CYS A 210 -8.89 -19.06 5.13
N LEU A 211 -10.18 -19.37 5.25
CA LEU A 211 -11.28 -18.40 5.23
C LEU A 211 -11.18 -17.37 6.37
N PRO A 212 -11.70 -16.13 6.20
CA PRO A 212 -11.72 -15.13 7.26
C PRO A 212 -12.42 -15.63 8.53
N VAL A 213 -13.56 -16.29 8.36
CA VAL A 213 -14.39 -16.87 9.41
C VAL A 213 -14.46 -18.37 9.21
N HIS A 214 -14.32 -19.16 10.29
CA HIS A 214 -14.32 -20.64 10.27
C HIS A 214 -13.41 -21.25 9.17
N PRO A 215 -12.08 -21.05 9.24
CA PRO A 215 -11.16 -21.66 8.29
C PRO A 215 -11.28 -23.19 8.32
N ARG A 216 -11.09 -23.83 7.16
CA ARG A 216 -11.21 -25.28 6.99
C ARG A 216 -9.96 -26.02 7.50
N CYS A 217 -9.60 -25.81 8.76
CA CYS A 217 -8.36 -26.33 9.37
C CYS A 217 -8.27 -27.86 9.34
N HIS A 218 -9.40 -28.57 9.50
CA HIS A 218 -9.45 -30.04 9.45
C HIS A 218 -9.03 -30.63 8.10
N ALA A 219 -9.18 -29.88 7.01
CA ALA A 219 -8.80 -30.29 5.66
C ALA A 219 -7.51 -29.58 5.18
N CYS A 220 -6.85 -28.83 6.07
CA CYS A 220 -5.66 -28.06 5.73
C CYS A 220 -4.41 -28.91 5.96
N LEU A 221 -3.58 -29.07 4.92
CA LEU A 221 -2.30 -29.79 5.04
C LEU A 221 -1.33 -29.14 6.04
N ASN A 222 -1.56 -27.87 6.39
CA ASN A 222 -0.79 -27.15 7.40
C ASN A 222 -1.36 -27.27 8.82
N GLN A 223 -2.37 -28.11 9.09
CA GLN A 223 -3.00 -28.17 10.41
C GLN A 223 -1.98 -28.38 11.55
N ALA A 224 -1.05 -29.31 11.40
CA ALA A 224 -0.03 -29.59 12.42
C ALA A 224 1.04 -28.48 12.54
N LEU A 225 1.36 -27.83 11.42
CA LEU A 225 2.42 -26.81 11.33
C LEU A 225 1.92 -25.39 11.61
N CYS A 226 0.60 -25.17 11.58
CA CYS A 226 0.01 -23.85 11.66
C CYS A 226 -0.17 -23.44 13.14
N PRO A 227 0.49 -22.36 13.61
CA PRO A 227 0.36 -21.91 14.99
C PRO A 227 -1.07 -21.48 15.36
N ALA A 228 -1.88 -21.09 14.38
CA ALA A 228 -3.28 -20.72 14.59
C ALA A 228 -4.25 -21.91 14.60
N ALA A 229 -3.80 -23.11 14.20
CA ALA A 229 -4.59 -24.34 14.24
C ALA A 229 -4.25 -25.23 15.45
N GLN A 230 -3.09 -25.01 16.08
CA GLN A 230 -2.70 -25.68 17.31
C GLN A 230 -3.66 -25.26 18.45
N GLY A 231 -4.53 -26.19 18.87
CA GLY A 231 -5.54 -25.97 19.91
C GLY A 231 -7.00 -25.92 19.44
N LEU A 232 -7.26 -26.18 18.15
CA LEU A 232 -8.60 -26.44 17.58
C LEU A 232 -8.99 -27.92 17.66
#